data_AF-A0A101FHX4-F1
#
_entry.id   AF-A0A101FHX4-F1
#
_cell.length_a   1.000
_cell.length_b   1.000
_cell.length_c   1.000
_cell.angle_alpha   90.00
_cell.angle_beta   90.00
_cell.angle_gamma   90.00
#
_symmetry.space_group_name_H-M   'P 1'
#
loop_
_entity.id
_entity.type
_entity.pdbx_description
1 polymer ?
#
loop_
_entity_poly.entity_id
_entity_poly.type
_entity_poly.pdbx_seq_one_letter_code
_entity_poly.pdbx_strand_id
1 'polypeptide(L)'
;MDKINHRNWRFLRSFSSGYSLVEIIIVIALIVILTSIAIPFLLKFIKYNKYQNYCNTLELLIKEAKITAIEKSTNIGVCVDNEKTVKIIDMGAKRLRLCDGTPIKIFQIDPGDTFVKFKGSGAAFDPRGFVIFSGNVCVYNSERNTYFLVCISNFGRIRIVTGEGDCGNCPQED
;
A
#
# COMPACT_ATOMS: atom_id res chain seq x y z
N MET A 1 31.30 73.92 -39.40
CA MET A 1 30.09 73.42 -40.07
C MET A 1 30.46 72.07 -40.67
N ASP A 2 29.91 70.91 -40.33
CA ASP A 2 28.66 70.61 -39.61
C ASP A 2 28.67 69.22 -38.95
N LYS A 3 28.12 69.26 -37.73
CA LYS A 3 27.24 68.32 -36.99
C LYS A 3 27.45 66.80 -37.09
N ILE A 4 27.85 66.28 -35.92
CA ILE A 4 27.75 64.91 -35.42
C ILE A 4 26.31 64.38 -35.54
N ASN A 5 26.15 63.21 -36.16
CA ASN A 5 24.88 62.53 -36.37
C ASN A 5 24.47 61.73 -35.12
N HIS A 6 23.31 62.04 -34.55
CA HIS A 6 22.81 61.49 -33.29
C HIS A 6 22.30 60.05 -33.45
N ARG A 7 22.87 59.19 -32.61
CA ARG A 7 22.56 57.76 -32.43
C ARG A 7 21.14 57.59 -31.87
N ASN A 8 20.27 57.02 -32.68
CA ASN A 8 18.83 56.90 -32.42
C ASN A 8 18.54 55.65 -31.55
N TRP A 9 18.63 55.78 -30.23
CA TRP A 9 18.19 54.74 -29.28
C TRP A 9 16.70 54.92 -28.97
N ARG A 10 15.82 54.44 -29.86
CA ARG A 10 14.39 54.38 -29.58
C ARG A 10 14.07 53.16 -28.70
N PHE A 11 13.93 53.43 -27.41
CA PHE A 11 12.85 52.93 -26.56
C PHE A 11 12.51 51.44 -26.70
N LEU A 12 13.21 50.59 -25.94
CA LEU A 12 12.61 49.32 -25.48
C LEU A 12 11.45 49.70 -24.55
N ARG A 13 10.27 49.84 -25.14
CA ARG A 13 9.01 49.94 -24.40
C ARG A 13 8.83 48.61 -23.66
N SER A 14 9.19 48.60 -22.38
CA SER A 14 8.71 47.60 -21.44
C SER A 14 7.18 47.60 -21.53
N PHE A 15 6.60 46.50 -21.99
CA PHE A 15 5.19 46.23 -21.80
C PHE A 15 4.99 46.00 -20.30
N SER A 16 4.79 47.08 -19.55
CA SER A 16 4.19 47.04 -18.22
C SER A 16 2.71 46.67 -18.36
N SER A 17 2.47 45.40 -18.72
CA SER A 17 1.15 44.79 -18.78
C SER A 17 0.87 44.18 -17.41
N GLY A 18 0.15 44.91 -16.56
CA GLY A 18 -0.43 44.32 -15.35
C GLY A 18 -1.62 43.45 -15.73
N TYR A 19 -1.76 42.27 -15.10
CA TYR A 19 -2.95 41.44 -15.25
C TYR A 19 -4.19 42.21 -14.82
N SER A 20 -5.28 42.09 -15.58
CA SER A 20 -6.54 42.73 -15.22
C SER A 20 -7.15 42.03 -14.00
N LEU A 21 -7.80 42.79 -13.12
CA LEU A 21 -8.56 42.23 -11.99
C LEU A 21 -9.59 41.21 -12.48
N VAL A 22 -10.23 41.49 -13.62
CA VAL A 22 -11.20 40.60 -14.26
C VAL A 22 -10.55 39.29 -14.73
N GLU A 23 -9.32 39.36 -15.25
CA GLU A 23 -8.56 38.19 -15.71
C GLU A 23 -8.25 37.24 -14.55
N ILE A 24 -7.83 37.78 -13.40
CA ILE A 24 -7.59 36.99 -12.20
C ILE A 24 -8.88 36.32 -11.69
N ILE A 25 -10.02 37.01 -11.72
CA ILE A 25 -11.32 36.42 -11.34
C ILE A 25 -11.67 35.25 -12.27
N ILE A 26 -11.48 35.41 -13.57
CA ILE A 26 -11.75 34.33 -14.55
C ILE A 26 -10.82 33.14 -14.30
N VAL A 27 -9.52 33.37 -14.06
CA VAL A 27 -8.56 32.29 -13.78
C VAL A 27 -8.92 31.55 -12.49
N ILE A 28 -9.28 32.26 -11.42
CA ILE A 28 -9.72 31.65 -10.16
C ILE A 28 -11.00 30.83 -10.39
N ALA A 29 -11.97 31.37 -11.14
CA ALA A 29 -13.20 30.65 -11.47
C ALA A 29 -12.91 29.33 -12.21
N LEU A 30 -11.98 29.36 -13.17
CA LEU A 30 -11.56 28.14 -13.89
C LEU A 30 -10.86 27.14 -12.96
N ILE A 31 -9.99 27.58 -12.06
CA ILE A 31 -9.32 26.71 -11.09
C ILE A 31 -10.34 26.03 -10.17
N VAL A 32 -11.38 26.75 -9.73
CA VAL A 32 -12.43 26.16 -8.87
C VAL A 32 -13.19 25.06 -9.61
N ILE A 33 -13.54 25.29 -10.88
CA ILE A 33 -14.23 24.28 -11.71
C ILE A 33 -13.36 23.03 -11.87
N LEU A 34 -12.07 23.20 -12.17
CA LEU A 34 -11.15 22.09 -12.39
C LEU A 34 -10.86 21.30 -11.11
N THR A 35 -10.62 22.00 -9.99
CA THR A 35 -10.29 21.36 -8.71
C THR A 35 -11.45 20.53 -8.17
N SER A 36 -12.69 20.94 -8.43
CA SER A 36 -13.91 20.20 -8.05
C SER A 36 -13.93 18.77 -8.62
N ILE A 37 -13.38 18.57 -9.82
CA ILE A 37 -13.31 17.25 -10.47
C ILE A 37 -12.00 16.52 -10.10
N ALA A 38 -10.90 17.25 -10.01
CA ALA A 38 -9.58 16.66 -9.78
C ALA A 38 -9.40 16.05 -8.39
N ILE A 39 -9.89 16.72 -7.34
CA ILE A 39 -9.73 16.27 -5.94
C ILE A 39 -10.31 14.87 -5.69
N PRO A 40 -11.59 14.57 -6.00
CA PRO A 40 -12.15 13.25 -5.71
C PRO A 40 -11.45 12.13 -6.51
N PHE A 41 -10.99 12.42 -7.73
CA PHE A 41 -10.22 11.47 -8.53
C PHE A 41 -8.88 11.13 -7.85
N LEU A 42 -8.14 12.16 -7.41
CA LEU A 42 -6.86 11.98 -6.73
C LEU A 42 -7.01 11.16 -5.45
N LEU A 43 -8.05 11.43 -4.64
CA LEU A 43 -8.31 10.66 -3.41
C LEU A 43 -8.56 9.18 -3.70
N LYS A 44 -9.35 8.85 -4.74
CA LYS A 44 -9.56 7.46 -5.17
C LYS A 44 -8.26 6.80 -5.64
N PHE A 45 -7.43 7.53 -6.37
CA PHE A 45 -6.14 7.04 -6.84
C PHE A 45 -5.18 6.75 -5.68
N ILE A 46 -5.10 7.64 -4.69
CA ILE A 46 -4.27 7.43 -3.49
C ILE A 46 -4.71 6.16 -2.74
N LYS A 47 -6.02 5.99 -2.50
CA LYS A 47 -6.55 4.78 -1.84
C LYS A 47 -6.22 3.50 -2.60
N TYR A 48 -6.30 3.53 -3.93
CA TYR A 48 -5.94 2.39 -4.77
C TYR A 48 -4.46 2.02 -4.62
N ASN A 49 -3.56 3.01 -4.68
CA ASN A 49 -2.13 2.76 -4.51
C ASN A 49 -1.80 2.24 -3.11
N LYS A 50 -2.43 2.80 -2.06
CA LYS A 50 -2.32 2.32 -0.69
C LYS A 50 -2.75 0.86 -0.57
N TYR A 51 -3.90 0.50 -1.15
CA TYR A 51 -4.37 -0.90 -1.17
C TYR A 51 -3.34 -1.84 -1.81
N GLN A 52 -2.81 -1.48 -2.99
CA GLN A 52 -1.79 -2.28 -3.67
C GLN A 52 -0.51 -2.39 -2.83
N ASN A 53 -0.09 -1.31 -2.18
CA ASN A 53 1.05 -1.33 -1.27
C ASN A 53 0.80 -2.28 -0.07
N TYR A 54 -0.40 -2.29 0.50
CA TYR A 54 -0.76 -3.22 1.58
C TYR A 54 -0.69 -4.68 1.12
N CYS A 55 -1.16 -4.98 -0.09
CA CYS A 55 -1.11 -6.31 -0.68
C CYS A 55 0.34 -6.78 -0.91
N ASN A 56 1.14 -5.96 -1.59
CA ASN A 56 2.54 -6.27 -1.90
C ASN A 56 3.39 -6.42 -0.64
N THR A 57 3.17 -5.53 0.34
CA THR A 57 3.89 -5.60 1.62
C THR A 57 3.50 -6.84 2.41
N LEU A 58 2.22 -7.24 2.40
CA LEU A 58 1.79 -8.48 3.04
C LEU A 58 2.46 -9.71 2.41
N GLU A 59 2.48 -9.79 1.09
CA GLU A 59 3.13 -10.89 0.37
C GLU A 59 4.62 -10.97 0.71
N LEU A 60 5.31 -9.84 0.68
CA LEU A 60 6.73 -9.74 1.04
C LEU A 60 6.95 -10.18 2.49
N LEU A 61 6.10 -9.73 3.42
CA LEU A 61 6.19 -10.05 4.84
C LEU A 61 6.03 -11.55 5.10
N ILE A 62 5.15 -12.25 4.37
CA ILE A 62 4.97 -13.70 4.49
C ILE A 62 6.18 -14.45 3.92
N LYS A 63 6.72 -14.00 2.78
CA LYS A 63 7.96 -14.56 2.21
C LYS A 63 9.15 -14.37 3.15
N GLU A 64 9.27 -13.19 3.74
CA GLU A 64 10.29 -12.84 4.73
C GLU A 64 10.15 -13.73 5.97
N ALA A 65 8.93 -13.93 6.50
CA ALA A 65 8.71 -14.81 7.64
C ALA A 65 9.21 -16.25 7.38
N LYS A 66 8.95 -16.78 6.18
CA LYS A 66 9.47 -18.10 5.77
C LYS A 66 11.00 -18.10 5.72
N ILE A 67 11.61 -17.09 5.12
CA ILE A 67 13.07 -16.97 5.03
C ILE A 67 13.68 -16.85 6.43
N THR A 68 13.10 -16.02 7.30
CA THR A 68 13.55 -15.84 8.69
C THR A 68 13.50 -17.15 9.47
N ALA A 69 12.49 -18.00 9.25
CA ALA A 69 12.43 -19.32 9.90
C ALA A 69 13.63 -20.20 9.52
N ILE A 70 13.99 -20.18 8.23
CA ILE A 70 15.14 -20.93 7.71
C ILE A 70 16.45 -20.34 8.23
N GLU A 71 16.62 -19.03 8.16
CA GLU A 71 17.85 -18.33 8.59
C GLU A 71 18.12 -18.48 10.08
N LYS A 72 17.09 -18.32 10.92
CA LYS A 72 17.23 -18.40 12.39
C LYS A 72 17.15 -19.81 12.94
N SER A 73 16.75 -20.78 12.11
CA SER A 73 16.46 -22.15 12.55
C SER A 73 15.44 -22.21 13.71
N THR A 74 14.47 -21.30 13.73
CA THR A 74 13.35 -21.28 14.69
C THR A 74 12.00 -21.32 13.96
N ASN A 75 10.92 -21.66 14.67
CA ASN A 75 9.58 -21.57 14.09
C ASN A 75 9.13 -20.11 14.08
N ILE A 76 8.66 -19.62 12.93
CA ILE A 76 8.22 -18.22 12.77
C ILE A 76 6.75 -18.18 12.37
N GLY A 77 5.96 -17.42 13.12
CA GLY A 77 4.54 -17.19 12.86
C GLY A 77 4.25 -15.88 12.15
N VAL A 78 3.25 -15.88 11.27
CA VAL A 78 2.59 -14.70 10.71
C VAL A 78 1.19 -14.62 11.30
N CYS A 79 0.89 -13.48 11.91
CA CYS A 79 -0.22 -13.34 12.85
C CYS A 79 -1.05 -12.12 12.53
N VAL A 80 -2.33 -12.32 12.20
CA VAL A 80 -3.28 -11.22 12.02
C VAL A 80 -3.85 -10.83 13.37
N ASP A 81 -3.82 -9.53 13.68
CA ASP A 81 -4.25 -8.95 14.94
C ASP A 81 -5.16 -7.74 14.68
N ASN A 82 -6.32 -7.71 15.33
CA ASN A 82 -7.32 -6.62 15.27
C ASN A 82 -7.71 -6.16 13.86
N GLU A 83 -7.65 -7.05 12.86
CA GLU A 83 -7.93 -6.76 11.43
C GLU A 83 -7.09 -5.61 10.81
N LYS A 84 -6.10 -5.07 11.52
CA LYS A 84 -5.31 -3.91 11.11
C LYS A 84 -3.82 -4.14 11.20
N THR A 85 -3.41 -5.18 11.91
CA THR A 85 -2.01 -5.47 12.16
C THR A 85 -1.68 -6.89 11.73
N VAL A 86 -0.54 -7.07 11.08
CA VAL A 86 0.09 -8.37 10.86
C VAL A 86 1.45 -8.37 11.53
N LYS A 87 1.74 -9.39 12.33
CA LYS A 87 2.99 -9.53 13.07
C LYS A 87 3.75 -10.76 12.59
N ILE A 88 5.05 -10.63 12.39
CA ILE A 88 5.97 -11.76 12.37
C ILE A 88 6.40 -12.02 13.81
N ILE A 89 6.26 -13.26 14.28
CA ILE A 89 6.54 -13.65 15.67
C ILE A 89 7.55 -14.79 15.66
N ASP A 90 8.61 -14.66 16.47
CA ASP A 90 9.51 -15.78 16.79
C ASP A 90 8.84 -16.67 17.82
N MET A 91 8.47 -17.87 17.41
CA MET A 91 7.85 -18.87 18.28
C MET A 91 8.90 -19.79 18.93
N GLY A 92 10.18 -19.63 18.59
CA GLY A 92 11.26 -20.48 19.05
C GLY A 92 11.06 -21.93 18.60
N ALA A 93 11.35 -22.89 19.49
CA ALA A 93 11.22 -24.32 19.21
C ALA A 93 9.82 -24.89 19.50
N LYS A 94 8.98 -24.16 20.23
CA LYS A 94 7.68 -24.67 20.71
C LYS A 94 6.62 -24.61 19.60
N ARG A 95 5.76 -25.64 19.52
CA ARG A 95 4.67 -25.76 18.54
C ARG A 95 3.30 -25.88 19.24
N LEU A 96 3.09 -25.09 20.30
CA LEU A 96 1.89 -25.21 21.13
C LEU A 96 0.71 -24.39 20.58
N ARG A 97 0.96 -23.13 20.23
CA ARG A 97 -0.07 -22.21 19.77
C ARG A 97 0.49 -21.25 18.73
N LEU A 98 -0.25 -21.01 17.66
CA LEU A 98 0.07 -19.98 16.68
C LEU A 98 0.10 -18.60 17.36
N CYS A 99 1.03 -17.74 16.95
CA CYS A 99 1.20 -16.38 17.46
C CYS A 99 1.62 -16.25 18.93
N ASP A 100 2.19 -17.30 19.50
CA ASP A 100 2.79 -17.26 20.83
C ASP A 100 4.31 -17.11 20.72
N GLY A 101 4.84 -15.98 21.18
CA GLY A 101 6.27 -15.68 21.03
C GLY A 101 6.57 -14.19 21.01
N THR A 102 7.78 -13.83 20.57
CA THR A 102 8.26 -12.44 20.53
C THR A 102 8.05 -11.82 19.14
N PRO A 103 7.44 -10.63 19.04
CA PRO A 103 7.28 -9.98 17.74
C PRO A 103 8.64 -9.55 17.17
N ILE A 104 8.95 -9.99 15.96
CA ILE A 104 10.14 -9.57 15.20
C ILE A 104 9.81 -8.35 14.35
N LYS A 105 8.65 -8.37 13.70
CA LYS A 105 8.22 -7.34 12.75
C LYS A 105 6.74 -7.10 12.87
N ILE A 106 6.35 -5.84 12.76
CA ILE A 106 4.95 -5.42 12.81
C ILE A 106 4.67 -4.63 11.54
N PHE A 107 3.59 -5.01 10.87
CA PHE A 107 3.05 -4.29 9.74
C PHE A 107 1.61 -3.89 10.05
N GLN A 108 1.29 -2.62 9.89
CA GLN A 108 0.00 -2.08 10.30
C GLN A 108 -0.58 -1.22 9.17
N ILE A 109 -1.89 -1.35 8.98
CA ILE A 109 -2.68 -0.43 8.17
C ILE A 109 -2.78 0.92 8.90
N ASP A 110 -2.67 2.02 8.15
CA ASP A 110 -2.81 3.35 8.73
C ASP A 110 -4.18 3.47 9.41
N PRO A 111 -4.27 4.04 10.63
CA PRO A 111 -5.55 4.12 11.37
C PRO A 111 -6.61 4.94 10.62
N GLY A 112 -6.22 5.85 9.74
CA GLY A 112 -7.13 6.61 8.87
C GLY A 112 -7.69 5.81 7.68
N ASP A 113 -7.09 4.67 7.33
CA ASP A 113 -7.49 3.86 6.19
C ASP A 113 -8.55 2.84 6.62
N THR A 114 -9.81 3.27 6.66
CA THR A 114 -10.95 2.43 7.04
C THR A 114 -11.43 1.49 5.92
N PHE A 115 -11.01 1.75 4.68
CA PHE A 115 -11.41 0.98 3.49
C PHE A 115 -10.71 -0.37 3.34
N VAL A 116 -9.72 -0.67 4.18
CA VAL A 116 -8.89 -1.88 4.08
C VAL A 116 -8.76 -2.58 5.43
N LYS A 117 -8.77 -3.91 5.43
CA LYS A 117 -8.58 -4.74 6.63
C LYS A 117 -7.85 -6.03 6.32
N PHE A 118 -7.12 -6.54 7.29
CA PHE A 118 -6.55 -7.88 7.27
C PHE A 118 -7.55 -8.90 7.83
N LYS A 119 -7.52 -10.12 7.28
CA LYS A 119 -8.28 -11.27 7.78
C LYS A 119 -7.46 -12.56 7.66
N GLY A 120 -7.93 -13.60 8.34
CA GLY A 120 -7.35 -14.94 8.31
C GLY A 120 -6.74 -15.33 9.66
N SER A 121 -6.51 -16.63 9.83
CA SER A 121 -5.98 -17.20 11.07
C SER A 121 -4.48 -16.96 11.24
N GLY A 122 -3.77 -16.53 10.19
CA GLY A 122 -2.31 -16.54 10.15
C GLY A 122 -1.76 -17.93 9.79
N ALA A 123 -0.43 -18.06 9.81
CA ALA A 123 0.26 -19.32 9.56
C ALA A 123 1.63 -19.32 10.24
N ALA A 124 2.29 -20.47 10.36
CA ALA A 124 3.68 -20.50 10.83
C ALA A 124 4.53 -21.50 10.06
N PHE A 125 5.80 -21.15 9.91
CA PHE A 125 6.82 -21.92 9.22
C PHE A 125 7.81 -22.55 10.20
N ASP A 126 8.28 -23.75 9.91
CA ASP A 126 9.40 -24.37 10.58
C ASP A 126 10.75 -24.02 9.91
N PRO A 127 11.88 -24.37 10.54
CA PRO A 127 13.22 -24.14 9.99
C PRO A 127 13.51 -24.72 8.60
N ARG A 128 12.68 -25.64 8.10
CA ARG A 128 12.80 -26.24 6.77
C ARG A 128 11.92 -25.52 5.74
N GLY A 129 11.20 -24.49 6.17
CA GLY A 129 10.26 -23.74 5.34
C GLY A 129 8.92 -24.44 5.16
N PHE A 130 8.61 -25.49 5.92
CA PHE A 130 7.30 -26.15 5.90
C PHE A 130 6.33 -25.47 6.86
N VAL A 131 5.04 -25.60 6.60
CA VAL A 131 4.01 -25.02 7.47
C VAL A 131 3.70 -25.97 8.63
N ILE A 132 3.69 -25.42 9.84
CA ILE A 132 3.31 -26.15 11.06
C ILE A 132 1.94 -25.72 11.61
N PHE A 133 1.48 -24.53 11.22
CA PHE A 133 0.13 -24.05 11.47
C PHE A 133 -0.40 -23.52 10.14
N SER A 134 -1.34 -24.25 9.55
CA SER A 134 -1.93 -23.89 8.27
C SER A 134 -2.97 -22.79 8.44
N GLY A 135 -3.02 -21.92 7.44
CA GLY A 135 -3.97 -20.84 7.37
C GLY A 135 -3.63 -19.90 6.24
N ASN A 136 -4.38 -18.81 6.17
CA ASN A 136 -4.23 -17.81 5.14
C ASN A 136 -4.19 -16.42 5.79
N VAL A 137 -3.68 -15.47 5.01
CA VAL A 137 -3.74 -14.06 5.37
C VAL A 137 -4.25 -13.29 4.16
N CYS A 138 -5.20 -12.42 4.41
CA CYS A 138 -5.93 -11.71 3.38
C CYS A 138 -5.91 -10.21 3.65
N VAL A 139 -5.87 -9.41 2.58
CA VAL A 139 -6.21 -7.99 2.57
C VAL A 139 -7.55 -7.83 1.88
N TYR A 140 -8.55 -7.26 2.55
CA TYR A 140 -9.86 -6.96 1.98
C TYR A 140 -10.05 -5.46 1.83
N ASN A 141 -10.56 -5.05 0.67
CA ASN A 141 -10.98 -3.67 0.37
C ASN A 141 -12.50 -3.56 0.42
N SER A 142 -13.03 -2.84 1.41
CA SER A 142 -14.48 -2.67 1.59
C SER A 142 -15.13 -1.71 0.60
N GLU A 143 -14.38 -0.75 0.04
CA GLU A 143 -14.92 0.20 -0.95
C GLU A 143 -15.13 -0.46 -2.32
N ARG A 144 -14.24 -1.37 -2.71
CA ARG A 144 -14.30 -2.10 -3.98
C ARG A 144 -14.91 -3.49 -3.87
N ASN A 145 -15.11 -3.97 -2.64
CA ASN A 145 -15.51 -5.35 -2.36
C ASN A 145 -14.59 -6.38 -3.05
N THR A 146 -13.28 -6.18 -2.93
CA THR A 146 -12.25 -7.05 -3.53
C THR A 146 -11.29 -7.53 -2.47
N TYR A 147 -10.71 -8.71 -2.65
CA TYR A 147 -9.69 -9.26 -1.76
C TYR A 147 -8.39 -9.61 -2.47
N PHE A 148 -7.32 -9.64 -1.69
CA PHE A 148 -6.00 -10.18 -2.01
C PHE A 148 -5.64 -11.21 -0.94
N LEU A 149 -5.64 -12.48 -1.30
CA LEU A 149 -5.48 -13.61 -0.40
C LEU A 149 -4.11 -14.27 -0.63
N VAL A 150 -3.30 -14.35 0.41
CA VAL A 150 -2.07 -15.11 0.42
C VAL A 150 -2.35 -16.51 0.97
N CYS A 151 -2.25 -17.47 0.07
CA CYS A 151 -2.46 -18.89 0.35
C CYS A 151 -1.13 -19.58 0.61
N ILE A 152 -1.07 -20.31 1.71
CA ILE A 152 0.13 -21.02 2.14
C ILE A 152 -0.22 -22.51 2.21
N SER A 153 0.41 -23.30 1.33
CA SER A 153 0.25 -24.76 1.34
C SER A 153 1.00 -25.39 2.53
N ASN A 154 0.65 -26.63 2.87
CA ASN A 154 1.36 -27.38 3.92
C ASN A 154 2.86 -27.54 3.63
N PHE A 155 3.24 -27.58 2.34
CA PHE A 155 4.64 -27.64 1.91
C PHE A 155 5.34 -26.27 1.89
N GLY A 156 4.71 -25.21 2.40
CA GLY A 156 5.28 -23.87 2.46
C GLY A 156 5.35 -23.14 1.13
N ARG A 157 4.69 -23.64 0.08
CA ARG A 157 4.47 -22.86 -1.16
C ARG A 157 3.49 -21.74 -0.86
N ILE A 158 3.88 -20.52 -1.23
CA ILE A 158 3.09 -19.30 -1.09
C ILE A 158 2.54 -18.95 -2.47
N ARG A 159 1.23 -18.73 -2.57
CA ARG A 159 0.56 -18.27 -3.79
C ARG A 159 -0.42 -17.16 -3.47
N ILE A 160 -0.75 -16.37 -4.48
CA ILE A 160 -1.67 -15.24 -4.35
C ILE A 160 -2.94 -15.56 -5.13
N VAL A 161 -4.07 -15.23 -4.53
CA VAL A 161 -5.38 -15.28 -5.19
C VAL A 161 -6.05 -13.94 -4.98
N THR A 162 -6.58 -13.36 -6.03
CA THR A 162 -7.41 -12.15 -5.97
C THR A 162 -8.83 -12.48 -6.39
N GLY A 163 -9.79 -11.69 -5.92
CA GLY A 163 -11.19 -11.89 -6.27
C GLY A 163 -12.09 -10.81 -5.70
N GLU A 164 -13.39 -11.03 -5.86
CA GLU A 164 -14.46 -10.18 -5.33
C GLU A 164 -15.13 -10.83 -4.12
N GLY A 165 -15.72 -9.99 -3.26
CA GLY A 165 -16.33 -10.42 -2.01
C GLY A 165 -15.36 -10.44 -0.84
N ASP A 166 -15.79 -11.06 0.26
CA ASP A 166 -14.99 -11.19 1.46
C ASP A 166 -13.83 -12.17 1.27
N CYS A 167 -12.87 -12.16 2.19
CA CYS A 167 -11.73 -13.07 2.17
C CYS A 167 -12.20 -14.53 2.18
N GLY A 168 -12.11 -15.17 1.01
CA GLY A 168 -12.47 -16.57 0.83
C GLY A 168 -11.41 -17.55 1.33
N ASN A 169 -11.71 -18.83 1.15
CA ASN A 169 -10.73 -19.89 1.35
C ASN A 169 -9.79 -20.01 0.14
N CYS A 170 -8.63 -20.59 0.39
CA CYS A 170 -7.70 -20.94 -0.66
C CYS A 170 -8.30 -22.03 -1.57
N PRO A 171 -8.51 -21.77 -2.87
CA PRO A 171 -9.11 -22.75 -3.78
C PRO A 171 -8.24 -24.01 -3.88
N GLN A 172 -8.83 -25.21 -3.83
CA GLN A 172 -8.04 -26.43 -3.99
C GLN A 172 -7.44 -26.47 -5.39
N GLU A 173 -6.19 -26.95 -5.51
CA GLU A 173 -5.62 -27.26 -6.81
C GLU A 173 -6.26 -28.55 -7.30
N ASP A 174 -6.89 -28.51 -8.46
CA ASP A 174 -7.16 -29.69 -9.28
C ASP A 174 -5.86 -30.16 -9.96
#